data_AF-A0A441TPD4-F1
#
_entry.id   AF-A0A441TPD4-F1
#
_cell.length_a   1.000
_cell.length_b   1.000
_cell.length_c   1.000
_cell.angle_alpha   90.00
_cell.angle_beta   90.00
_cell.angle_gamma   90.00
#
_symmetry.space_group_name_H-M   'P 1'
#
loop_
_entity.id
_entity.type
_entity.pdbx_description
1 polymer ?
#
loop_
_entity_poly.entity_id
_entity_poly.type
_entity_poly.pdbx_seq_one_letter_code
_entity_poly.pdbx_strand_id
1 'polypeptide(L)' 'SGHGLQQAPAVGKALAELIVHGGYRTVDCTAFGYSRVTEGRAFRELNVI' A
#
# COMPACT_ATOMS: atom_id res chain seq x y z
N SER A 1 7.00 11.46 -2.77
CA SER A 1 6.25 11.73 -4.01
C SER A 1 5.27 12.91 -3.92
N GLY A 2 4.67 13.24 -2.74
CA GLY A 2 3.71 14.35 -2.62
C GLY A 2 2.26 14.00 -2.98
N HIS A 3 2.02 12.79 -3.50
CA HIS A 3 0.71 12.31 -3.95
C HIS A 3 -0.13 11.66 -2.84
N GLY A 4 0.31 11.72 -1.58
CA GLY A 4 -0.36 11.06 -0.45
C GLY A 4 -1.83 11.50 -0.29
N LEU A 5 -2.12 12.77 -0.55
CA LEU A 5 -3.49 13.29 -0.52
C LEU A 5 -4.37 12.65 -1.62
N GLN A 6 -3.82 12.45 -2.82
CA GLN A 6 -4.54 11.82 -3.93
C GLN A 6 -4.82 10.33 -3.66
N GLN A 7 -3.95 9.68 -2.90
CA GLN A 7 -4.02 8.25 -2.57
C GLN A 7 -4.81 7.96 -1.28
N ALA A 8 -5.04 8.96 -0.42
CA ALA A 8 -5.65 8.80 0.89
C ALA A 8 -6.98 8.01 0.89
N PRO A 9 -7.92 8.20 -0.06
CA PRO A 9 -9.16 7.43 -0.08
C PRO A 9 -8.93 5.92 -0.27
N ALA A 10 -8.03 5.54 -1.18
CA ALA A 10 -7.71 4.14 -1.44
C ALA A 10 -6.97 3.49 -0.26
N VAL A 11 -6.03 4.22 0.34
CA VAL A 11 -5.27 3.75 1.52
C VAL A 11 -6.19 3.53 2.71
N GLY A 12 -7.08 4.48 2.99
CA GLY A 12 -8.04 4.35 4.10
C GLY A 12 -8.92 3.11 3.97
N LYS A 13 -9.44 2.85 2.76
CA LYS A 13 -10.25 1.66 2.49
C LYS A 13 -9.45 0.35 2.62
N ALA A 14 -8.25 0.30 2.06
CA ALA A 14 -7.38 -0.88 2.14
C ALA A 14 -7.00 -1.21 3.59
N LEU A 15 -6.71 -0.20 4.42
CA LEU A 15 -6.44 -0.38 5.84
C LEU A 15 -7.67 -0.87 6.61
N ALA A 16 -8.85 -0.30 6.34
CA ALA A 16 -10.09 -0.76 6.98
C ALA A 16 -10.39 -2.23 6.66
N GLU A 17 -10.22 -2.65 5.40
CA GLU A 17 -10.40 -4.04 4.99
C GLU A 17 -9.39 -4.97 5.65
N LEU A 18 -8.12 -4.57 5.72
CA LEU A 18 -7.09 -5.35 6.39
C LEU A 18 -7.42 -5.57 7.88
N ILE A 19 -7.87 -4.53 8.58
CA ILE A 19 -8.22 -4.59 10.01
C ILE A 19 -9.47 -5.46 10.23
N VAL A 20 -10.53 -5.23 9.45
CA VAL A 20 -11.84 -5.87 9.68
C VAL A 20 -11.90 -7.29 9.12
N HIS A 21 -11.25 -7.55 7.99
CA HIS A 21 -11.35 -8.81 7.25
C HIS A 21 -10.06 -9.63 7.24
N GLY A 22 -8.97 -9.13 7.83
CA GLY A 22 -7.67 -9.80 7.83
C GLY A 22 -6.97 -9.81 6.47
N GLY A 23 -7.46 -9.04 5.49
CA GLY A 23 -6.88 -8.96 4.17
C GLY A 23 -7.50 -7.87 3.31
N TYR A 24 -6.75 -7.42 2.30
CA TYR A 24 -7.23 -6.50 1.29
C TYR A 24 -8.30 -7.16 0.40
N ARG A 25 -9.33 -6.40 -0.01
CA ARG A 25 -10.42 -6.92 -0.85
C ARG A 25 -10.66 -6.08 -2.09
N THR A 26 -10.66 -4.76 -1.96
CA THR A 26 -10.92 -3.84 -3.07
C THR A 26 -9.63 -3.44 -3.78
N VAL A 27 -8.58 -3.13 -3.02
CA VAL A 27 -7.27 -2.69 -3.56
C VAL A 27 -6.19 -3.52 -2.90
N ASP A 28 -5.43 -4.26 -3.72
CA ASP A 28 -4.30 -5.03 -3.21
C ASP A 28 -3.11 -4.10 -2.91
N CYS A 29 -2.83 -3.90 -1.64
CA CYS A 29 -1.69 -3.13 -1.15
C CYS A 29 -0.56 -4.03 -0.62
N THR A 30 -0.54 -5.33 -0.92
CA THR A 30 0.50 -6.28 -0.44
C THR A 30 1.92 -5.86 -0.82
N ALA A 31 2.09 -5.19 -1.96
CA ALA A 31 3.38 -4.64 -2.38
C ALA A 31 3.97 -3.60 -1.40
N PHE A 32 3.15 -3.02 -0.53
CA PHE A 32 3.55 -2.07 0.52
C PHE A 32 3.65 -2.70 1.92
N GLY A 33 3.39 -4.01 2.05
CA GLY A 33 3.40 -4.71 3.34
C GLY A 33 4.78 -4.78 3.98
N TYR A 34 4.83 -4.84 5.32
CA TYR A 34 6.09 -4.78 6.09
C TYR A 34 7.12 -5.86 5.72
N SER A 35 6.67 -7.05 5.30
CA SER A 35 7.54 -8.16 4.90
C SER A 35 8.57 -7.78 3.83
N ARG A 36 8.25 -6.82 2.96
CA ARG A 36 9.20 -6.33 1.96
C ARG A 36 10.46 -5.71 2.57
N VAL A 37 10.35 -5.14 3.77
CA VAL A 37 11.48 -4.52 4.48
C VAL A 37 12.40 -5.59 5.03
N THR A 38 11.83 -6.61 5.68
CA THR A 38 12.58 -7.74 6.24
C THR A 38 13.21 -8.62 5.15
N GLU A 39 12.57 -8.70 3.98
CA GLU A 39 13.04 -9.47 2.82
C GLU A 39 13.94 -8.66 1.87
N GLY A 40 14.19 -7.37 2.14
CA GLY A 40 14.99 -6.50 1.27
C GLY A 40 14.37 -6.23 -0.11
N ARG A 41 13.06 -6.46 -0.28
CA ARG A 41 12.33 -6.22 -1.53
C ARG A 41 11.92 -4.75 -1.65
N ALA A 42 12.75 -3.96 -2.32
CA ALA A 42 12.47 -2.55 -2.58
C ALA A 42 11.31 -2.39 -3.59
N PHE A 43 10.33 -1.55 -3.25
CA PHE A 43 9.32 -1.04 -4.16
C PHE A 43 9.85 0.28 -4.74
N ARG A 44 10.27 0.25 -6.00
CA ARG A 44 10.93 1.38 -6.65
C ARG A 44 9.90 2.19 -7.44
N GLU A 45 9.84 3.50 -7.20
CA GLU A 45 9.10 4.43 -8.05
C GLU A 45 9.94 4.72 -9.30
N LEU A 46 9.72 3.97 -10.38
CA LEU A 46 10.52 4.06 -11.61
C LEU A 46 10.08 5.20 -12.55
N ASN A 47 8.88 5.75 -12.34
CA ASN A 47 8.29 6.81 -13.15
C ASN A 47 8.02 8.05 -12.28
N VAL A 48 9.10 8.70 -11.83
CA VAL A 48 9.04 10.06 -11.29
C VAL A 48 9.64 10.97 -12.38
N ILE A 49 8.81 11.83 -12.98
CA ILE A 49 9.26 12.90 -13.90
C ILE A 49 9.55 14.14 -13.06
#